data_AF-A0A521YY66-F1
#
_entry.id   AF-A0A521YY66-F1
#
_cell.length_a   1.000
_cell.length_b   1.000
_cell.length_c   1.000
_cell.angle_alpha   90.00
_cell.angle_beta   90.00
_cell.angle_gamma   90.00
#
_symmetry.space_group_name_H-M   'P 1'
#
loop_
_entity.id
_entity.type
_entity.pdbx_description
1 polymer ?
#
loop_
_entity_poly.entity_id
_entity_poly.type
_entity_poly.pdbx_seq_one_letter_code
_entity_poly.pdbx_strand_id
1 'polypeptide(L)'
;RQWLYPPAGPQPKVGINVLLDQTDALRHVDRVLLYMTGRERIEGLDTVSFVPGALADHLTSFGGMLDDAHGQMSVLSWIDAGATASYGTTSEPCAHPQKFPHPQVLLLFYVQGATALEAYWKSVMWPQQGLFVGEPLAAPFAH
;
A
#
# COMPACT_ATOMS: atom_id res chain seq x y z
N ARG A 1 11.34 7.05 10.86
CA ARG A 1 10.55 6.33 9.83
C ARG A 1 10.13 4.93 10.28
N GLN A 2 11.01 4.11 10.87
CA GLN A 2 10.63 2.78 11.41
C GLN A 2 9.47 2.80 12.42
N TRP A 3 9.34 3.84 13.25
CA TRP A 3 8.27 3.95 14.25
C TRP A 3 6.85 4.08 13.67
N LEU A 4 6.70 4.41 12.38
CA LEU A 4 5.40 4.51 11.69
C LEU A 4 4.89 3.14 11.22
N TYR A 5 5.79 2.16 11.11
CA TYR A 5 5.47 0.82 10.65
C TYR A 5 5.20 -0.10 11.84
N PRO A 6 4.36 -1.13 11.68
CA PRO A 6 4.16 -2.13 12.72
C PRO A 6 5.48 -2.80 13.09
N PRO A 7 5.66 -3.24 14.35
CA PRO A 7 6.84 -4.00 14.75
C PRO A 7 7.03 -5.23 13.84
N ALA A 8 8.27 -5.46 13.40
CA ALA A 8 8.61 -6.62 12.61
C ALA A 8 8.37 -7.92 13.39
N GLY A 9 8.01 -8.98 12.67
CA GLY A 9 7.83 -10.32 13.21
C GLY A 9 6.41 -10.88 13.03
N PRO A 10 6.22 -12.13 13.46
CA PRO A 10 4.96 -12.83 13.28
C PRO A 10 3.86 -12.22 14.16
N GLN A 11 2.65 -12.16 13.62
CA GLN A 11 1.41 -11.80 14.31
C GLN A 11 0.41 -12.95 14.19
N PRO A 12 0.56 -14.02 15.00
CA PRO A 12 -0.19 -15.27 14.83
C PRO A 12 -1.71 -15.11 14.93
N LYS A 13 -2.18 -14.12 15.72
CA LYS A 13 -3.62 -13.86 15.92
C LYS A 13 -4.36 -13.54 14.63
N VAL A 14 -3.67 -12.95 13.65
CA VAL A 14 -4.25 -12.55 12.36
C VAL A 14 -3.52 -13.19 11.17
N GLY A 15 -2.63 -14.15 11.43
CA GLY A 15 -1.98 -14.96 10.39
C GLY A 15 -1.01 -14.21 9.46
N ILE A 16 -0.41 -13.10 9.90
CA ILE A 16 0.55 -12.32 9.09
C ILE A 16 1.95 -12.33 9.69
N ASN A 17 2.95 -12.04 8.86
CA ASN A 17 4.33 -11.77 9.29
C ASN A 17 4.76 -10.40 8.76
N VAL A 18 5.13 -9.49 9.65
CA VAL A 18 5.54 -8.13 9.27
C VAL A 18 7.03 -8.11 9.00
N LEU A 19 7.42 -7.66 7.81
CA LEU A 19 8.80 -7.48 7.41
C LEU A 19 9.10 -5.99 7.23
N LEU A 20 10.16 -5.50 7.88
CA LEU A 20 10.71 -4.17 7.65
C LEU A 20 11.91 -4.29 6.72
N ASP A 21 11.61 -4.45 5.43
CA ASP A 21 12.62 -4.64 4.39
C ASP A 21 13.41 -3.33 4.17
N GLN A 22 14.74 -3.45 4.06
CA GLN A 22 15.65 -2.31 3.84
C GLN A 22 16.20 -2.25 2.41
N THR A 23 15.77 -3.17 1.54
CA THR A 23 16.10 -3.15 0.12
C THR A 23 15.23 -2.16 -0.64
N ASP A 24 15.63 -1.89 -1.88
CA ASP A 24 14.90 -0.98 -2.76
C ASP A 24 13.63 -1.62 -3.35
N ALA A 25 13.56 -2.96 -3.41
CA ALA A 25 12.45 -3.69 -4.01
C ALA A 25 12.42 -5.14 -3.52
N LEU A 26 11.22 -5.63 -3.20
CA LEU A 26 10.98 -7.04 -2.96
C LEU A 26 11.12 -7.81 -4.28
N ARG A 27 11.77 -8.97 -4.24
CA ARG A 27 11.93 -9.86 -5.39
C ARG A 27 11.69 -11.31 -4.98
N HIS A 28 10.97 -12.05 -5.82
CA HIS A 28 10.68 -13.47 -5.60
C HIS A 28 10.01 -13.73 -4.25
N VAL A 29 9.04 -12.88 -3.88
CA VAL A 29 8.31 -12.97 -2.61
C VAL A 29 6.87 -13.36 -2.91
N ASP A 30 6.41 -14.42 -2.25
CA ASP A 30 5.04 -14.90 -2.39
C ASP A 30 4.16 -14.49 -1.20
N ARG A 31 2.86 -14.46 -1.46
CA ARG A 31 1.80 -14.24 -0.47
C ARG A 31 1.88 -12.85 0.20
N VAL A 32 2.11 -11.82 -0.60
CA VAL A 32 2.15 -10.43 -0.12
C VAL A 32 0.73 -9.91 0.09
N LEU A 33 0.43 -9.46 1.31
CA LEU A 33 -0.85 -8.84 1.68
C LEU A 33 -0.77 -7.31 1.68
N LEU A 34 0.36 -6.73 2.10
CA LEU A 34 0.54 -5.29 2.18
C LEU A 34 1.96 -4.93 1.74
N TYR A 35 2.10 -4.06 0.74
CA TYR A 35 3.38 -3.53 0.30
C TYR A 35 3.35 -2.00 0.26
N MET A 36 4.00 -1.36 1.23
CA MET A 36 4.14 0.11 1.26
C MET A 36 5.60 0.50 1.07
N THR A 37 5.86 1.42 0.13
CA THR A 37 7.22 1.84 -0.20
C THR A 37 7.32 3.34 -0.43
N GLY A 38 8.46 3.94 -0.08
CA GLY A 38 8.78 5.33 -0.42
C GLY A 38 9.53 5.48 -1.75
N ARG A 39 9.67 4.41 -2.54
CA ARG A 39 10.35 4.42 -3.84
C ARG A 39 9.38 4.85 -4.92
N GLU A 40 9.86 5.62 -5.88
CA GLU A 40 9.08 6.10 -7.03
C GLU A 40 8.89 5.03 -8.12
N ARG A 41 9.75 4.01 -8.12
CA ARG A 41 9.70 2.85 -9.01
C ARG A 41 10.22 1.63 -8.28
N ILE A 42 9.58 0.49 -8.52
CA ILE A 42 9.97 -0.82 -8.00
C ILE A 42 10.43 -1.69 -9.16
N GLU A 43 11.66 -2.18 -9.08
CA GLU A 43 12.16 -3.16 -10.04
C GLU A 43 11.82 -4.59 -9.59
N GLY A 44 11.42 -5.44 -10.52
CA GLY A 44 11.10 -6.84 -10.22
C GLY A 44 9.71 -7.05 -9.61
N LEU A 45 8.80 -6.08 -9.76
CA LEU A 45 7.42 -6.18 -9.27
C LEU A 45 6.69 -7.41 -9.84
N ASP A 46 7.03 -7.81 -11.07
CA ASP A 46 6.56 -9.02 -11.75
C ASP A 46 6.94 -10.33 -11.03
N THR A 47 7.85 -10.26 -10.06
CA THR A 47 8.29 -11.40 -9.23
C THR A 47 7.62 -11.45 -7.85
N VAL A 48 6.67 -10.54 -7.58
CA VAL A 48 5.93 -10.45 -6.32
C VAL A 48 4.54 -11.06 -6.51
N SER A 49 4.21 -12.08 -5.72
CA SER A 49 2.88 -12.71 -5.79
C SER A 49 1.97 -12.16 -4.68
N PHE A 50 0.96 -11.39 -5.06
CA PHE A 50 -0.04 -10.84 -4.16
C PHE A 50 -1.16 -11.85 -3.85
N VAL A 51 -1.71 -11.79 -2.62
CA VAL A 51 -2.92 -12.56 -2.26
C VAL A 51 -4.20 -11.79 -2.63
N PRO A 52 -5.37 -12.46 -2.78
CA PRO A 52 -6.65 -11.77 -2.87
C PRO A 52 -6.89 -10.85 -1.66
N GLY A 53 -7.21 -9.58 -1.91
CA GLY A 53 -7.30 -8.54 -0.89
C GLY A 53 -5.96 -7.86 -0.59
N ALA A 54 -4.91 -8.06 -1.38
CA ALA A 54 -3.65 -7.35 -1.14
C ALA A 54 -3.75 -5.85 -1.44
N LEU A 55 -3.06 -5.04 -0.62
CA LEU A 55 -2.94 -3.60 -0.77
C LEU A 55 -1.49 -3.24 -1.09
N ALA A 56 -1.24 -2.31 -2.02
CA ALA A 56 0.13 -1.89 -2.33
C ALA A 56 0.22 -0.43 -2.77
N ASP A 57 1.17 0.33 -2.22
CA ASP A 57 1.22 1.78 -2.35
C ASP A 57 2.63 2.35 -2.51
N HIS A 58 2.72 3.41 -3.33
CA HIS A 58 3.82 4.37 -3.31
C HIS A 58 3.48 5.55 -2.40
N LEU A 59 4.34 5.81 -1.42
CA LEU A 59 4.25 6.98 -0.55
C LEU A 59 5.05 8.15 -1.15
N THR A 60 4.78 8.47 -2.42
CA THR A 60 5.45 9.51 -3.22
C THR A 60 4.44 10.51 -3.77
N SER A 61 4.89 11.72 -4.13
CA SER A 61 4.00 12.82 -4.54
C SER A 61 3.08 12.51 -5.73
N PHE A 62 3.53 11.63 -6.64
CA PHE A 62 2.80 11.23 -7.85
C PHE A 62 2.36 9.77 -7.82
N GLY A 63 2.43 9.10 -6.67
CA GLY A 63 2.11 7.67 -6.55
C GLY A 63 0.67 7.30 -6.93
N GLY A 64 -0.23 8.28 -7.07
CA GLY A 64 -1.62 8.13 -7.52
C GLY A 64 -1.85 8.49 -8.99
N MET A 65 -0.81 8.77 -9.78
CA MET A 65 -1.00 9.09 -11.20
C MET A 65 -1.40 7.85 -12.01
N LEU A 66 -2.33 8.05 -12.95
CA LEU A 66 -2.84 7.00 -13.85
C LEU A 66 -1.99 6.83 -15.12
N ASP A 67 -0.98 7.66 -15.30
CA ASP A 67 0.02 7.58 -16.36
C ASP A 67 1.43 7.54 -15.76
N ASP A 68 2.41 7.15 -16.58
CA ASP A 68 3.82 7.15 -16.20
C ASP A 68 4.47 8.53 -16.42
N ALA A 69 3.68 9.60 -16.33
CA ALA A 69 4.19 10.95 -16.40
C ALA A 69 5.15 11.20 -15.24
N HIS A 70 6.15 12.07 -15.47
CA HIS A 70 7.13 12.48 -14.45
C HIS A 70 8.12 11.40 -14.00
N GLY A 71 8.16 10.23 -14.66
CA GLY A 71 9.19 9.21 -14.43
C GLY A 71 8.95 8.34 -13.19
N GLN A 72 7.82 8.49 -12.50
CA GLN A 72 7.36 7.60 -11.44
C GLN A 72 6.51 6.48 -12.02
N MET A 73 6.47 5.34 -11.33
CA MET A 73 5.59 4.22 -11.67
C MET A 73 4.14 4.61 -11.37
N SER A 74 3.24 4.40 -12.34
CA SER A 74 1.80 4.64 -12.15
C SER A 74 1.21 3.74 -11.04
N VAL A 75 0.19 4.25 -10.35
CA VAL A 75 -0.65 3.47 -9.42
C VAL A 75 -1.23 2.20 -10.07
N LEU A 76 -1.47 2.23 -11.39
CA LEU A 76 -1.99 1.11 -12.15
C LEU A 76 -1.00 -0.07 -12.20
N SER A 77 0.30 0.19 -12.07
CA SER A 77 1.33 -0.86 -12.06
C SER A 77 1.15 -1.83 -10.88
N TRP A 78 0.63 -1.34 -9.74
CA TRP A 78 0.30 -2.21 -8.61
C TRP A 78 -0.86 -3.15 -8.94
N ILE A 79 -1.87 -2.63 -9.63
CA ILE A 79 -3.06 -3.39 -10.03
C ILE A 79 -2.68 -4.43 -11.09
N ASP A 80 -1.90 -4.03 -12.09
CA ASP A 80 -1.40 -4.92 -13.15
C ASP A 80 -0.51 -6.05 -12.58
N ALA A 81 0.23 -5.77 -11.50
CA ALA A 81 1.01 -6.76 -10.77
C ALA A 81 0.17 -7.69 -9.87
N GLY A 82 -1.13 -7.43 -9.71
CA GLY A 82 -2.06 -8.27 -8.96
C GLY A 82 -2.43 -7.77 -7.56
N ALA A 83 -2.05 -6.55 -7.18
CA ALA A 83 -2.60 -5.93 -5.98
C ALA A 83 -4.11 -5.68 -6.16
N THR A 84 -4.90 -5.91 -5.10
CA THR A 84 -6.36 -5.73 -5.15
C THR A 84 -6.77 -4.27 -5.10
N ALA A 85 -6.02 -3.45 -4.35
CA ALA A 85 -6.21 -2.01 -4.33
C ALA A 85 -4.89 -1.28 -4.03
N SER A 86 -4.89 0.00 -4.40
CA SER A 86 -3.76 0.92 -4.21
C SER A 86 -4.28 2.33 -3.92
N TYR A 87 -3.45 3.11 -3.24
CA TYR A 87 -3.67 4.52 -2.96
C TYR A 87 -2.40 5.33 -3.18
N GLY A 88 -2.54 6.51 -3.78
CA GLY A 88 -1.42 7.44 -3.92
C GLY A 88 -1.85 8.90 -4.11
N THR A 89 -0.91 9.82 -3.94
CA THR A 89 -1.17 11.26 -4.14
C THR A 89 -0.96 11.68 -5.58
N THR A 90 -1.67 12.73 -6.05
CA THR A 90 -1.70 13.12 -7.47
C THR A 90 -1.12 14.52 -7.74
N SER A 91 -0.34 15.13 -6.83
CA SER A 91 0.16 16.51 -7.06
C SER A 91 1.37 16.90 -6.20
N GLU A 92 2.28 17.66 -6.81
CA GLU A 92 3.37 18.40 -6.15
C GLU A 92 3.12 19.91 -6.07
N PRO A 93 3.86 20.64 -5.20
CA PRO A 93 4.86 20.18 -4.22
C PRO A 93 4.22 20.00 -2.84
N CYS A 94 3.69 18.82 -2.51
CA CYS A 94 2.85 18.66 -1.32
C CYS A 94 2.85 17.23 -0.72
N ALA A 95 3.97 16.50 -0.75
CA ALA A 95 4.12 15.18 -0.10
C ALA A 95 4.18 15.26 1.44
N HIS A 96 3.18 15.91 2.04
CA HIS A 96 3.00 15.95 3.47
C HIS A 96 2.68 14.55 3.99
N PRO A 97 3.35 14.06 5.05
CA PRO A 97 3.11 12.72 5.60
C PRO A 97 1.63 12.39 5.86
N GLN A 98 0.84 13.40 6.19
CA GLN A 98 -0.59 13.31 6.48
C GLN A 98 -1.45 12.87 5.29
N LYS A 99 -0.94 13.02 4.06
CA LYS A 99 -1.63 12.60 2.84
C LYS A 99 -1.46 11.12 2.51
N PHE A 100 -0.55 10.44 3.20
CA PHE A 100 -0.29 9.03 2.98
C PHE A 100 -0.98 8.18 4.05
N PRO A 101 -1.39 6.95 3.71
CA PRO A 101 -1.94 6.03 4.69
C PRO A 101 -0.89 5.75 5.77
N HIS A 102 -1.27 5.91 7.04
CA HIS A 102 -0.42 5.52 8.15
C HIS A 102 -0.33 3.98 8.21
N PRO A 103 0.85 3.36 8.03
CA PRO A 103 0.97 1.91 7.85
C PRO A 103 0.35 1.07 8.96
N GLN A 104 0.60 1.45 10.22
CA GLN A 104 -0.01 0.74 11.36
C GLN A 104 -1.53 0.87 11.41
N VAL A 105 -2.08 2.04 11.07
CA VAL A 105 -3.52 2.30 11.16
C VAL A 105 -4.24 1.60 10.02
N LEU A 106 -3.66 1.62 8.81
CA LEU A 106 -4.15 0.88 7.65
C LEU A 106 -4.22 -0.61 7.98
N LEU A 107 -3.10 -1.20 8.41
CA LEU A 107 -3.05 -2.62 8.76
C LEU A 107 -4.02 -2.96 9.89
N LEU A 108 -4.09 -2.13 10.94
CA LEU A 108 -4.96 -2.33 12.09
C LEU A 108 -6.44 -2.45 11.69
N PHE A 109 -6.95 -1.50 10.91
CA PHE A 109 -8.35 -1.55 10.47
C PHE A 109 -8.60 -2.70 9.50
N TYR A 110 -7.65 -2.98 8.61
CA TYR A 110 -7.81 -4.03 7.61
C TYR A 110 -7.89 -5.42 8.25
N VAL A 111 -7.01 -5.74 9.20
CA VAL A 111 -7.06 -7.03 9.93
C VAL A 111 -8.22 -7.13 10.92
N GLN A 112 -8.91 -6.01 11.21
CA GLN A 112 -10.17 -6.00 11.97
C GLN A 112 -11.42 -6.19 11.09
N GLY A 113 -11.23 -6.43 9.79
CA GLY A 113 -12.33 -6.72 8.86
C GLY A 113 -12.91 -5.50 8.16
N ALA A 114 -12.25 -4.33 8.24
CA ALA A 114 -12.61 -3.20 7.39
C ALA A 114 -12.40 -3.56 5.91
N THR A 115 -13.24 -3.01 5.04
CA THR A 115 -13.01 -3.04 3.60
C THR A 115 -11.74 -2.25 3.24
N ALA A 116 -11.17 -2.51 2.05
CA ALA A 116 -10.01 -1.79 1.55
C ALA A 116 -10.24 -0.28 1.60
N LEU A 117 -11.38 0.19 1.10
CA LEU A 117 -11.72 1.61 1.11
C LEU A 117 -11.80 2.17 2.54
N GLU A 118 -12.48 1.49 3.47
CA GLU A 118 -12.59 1.96 4.85
C GLU A 118 -11.23 2.01 5.57
N ALA A 119 -10.36 1.03 5.33
CA ALA A 119 -9.03 0.98 5.92
C ALA A 119 -8.16 2.14 5.42
N TYR A 120 -8.20 2.45 4.11
CA TYR A 120 -7.55 3.64 3.57
C TYR A 120 -8.12 4.94 4.16
N TRP A 121 -9.43 5.10 4.14
CA TRP A 121 -10.07 6.35 4.60
C TRP A 121 -9.83 6.64 6.08
N LYS A 122 -9.68 5.60 6.91
CA LYS A 122 -9.35 5.74 8.34
C LYS A 122 -7.86 5.95 8.62
N SER A 123 -6.99 5.68 7.64
CA SER A 123 -5.53 5.74 7.82
C SER A 123 -4.88 6.99 7.23
N VAL A 124 -5.61 7.76 6.41
CA VAL A 124 -5.14 9.01 5.80
C VAL A 124 -5.73 10.21 6.54
N MET A 125 -4.88 11.10 7.06
CA MET A 125 -5.38 12.29 7.76
C MET A 125 -5.87 13.37 6.80
N TRP A 126 -5.17 13.58 5.67
CA TRP A 126 -5.49 14.59 4.66
C TRP A 126 -5.74 13.93 3.30
N PRO A 127 -6.94 13.37 3.06
CA PRO A 127 -7.22 12.60 1.84
C PRO A 127 -7.34 13.45 0.57
N GLN A 128 -7.26 14.78 0.69
CA GLN A 128 -7.31 15.70 -0.45
C GLN A 128 -6.16 15.39 -1.43
N GLN A 129 -6.49 15.31 -2.72
CA GLN A 129 -5.54 14.97 -3.80
C GLN A 129 -4.95 13.55 -3.67
N GLY A 130 -5.66 12.66 -2.97
CA GLY A 130 -5.43 11.23 -2.99
C GLY A 130 -6.31 10.53 -4.02
N LEU A 131 -5.80 9.48 -4.64
CA LEU A 131 -6.53 8.60 -5.53
C LEU A 131 -6.51 7.18 -4.97
N PHE A 132 -7.69 6.59 -4.81
CA PHE A 132 -7.87 5.16 -4.57
C PHE A 132 -8.16 4.48 -5.91
N VAL A 133 -7.53 3.31 -6.15
CA VAL A 133 -7.76 2.47 -7.33
C VAL A 133 -7.88 1.01 -6.89
N GLY A 134 -8.79 0.26 -7.51
CA GLY A 134 -8.98 -1.17 -7.26
C GLY A 134 -10.36 -1.49 -6.68
N GLU A 135 -10.46 -2.60 -5.95
CA GLU A 135 -11.74 -3.10 -5.44
C GLU A 135 -12.07 -2.57 -4.03
N PRO A 136 -13.02 -1.62 -3.88
CA PRO A 136 -13.27 -0.96 -2.60
C PRO A 136 -13.83 -1.88 -1.51
N LEU A 137 -14.57 -2.93 -1.85
CA LEU A 137 -15.23 -3.82 -0.87
C LEU A 137 -14.37 -5.03 -0.47
N ALA A 138 -13.14 -5.16 -0.99
CA ALA A 138 -12.25 -6.24 -0.60
C ALA A 138 -11.97 -6.21 0.91
N ALA A 139 -12.41 -7.25 1.63
CA ALA A 139 -12.29 -7.37 3.08
C ALA A 139 -11.89 -8.80 3.48
N PRO A 140 -10.61 -9.21 3.27
CA PRO A 140 -10.16 -10.60 3.46
C PRO A 140 -10.23 -11.08 4.92
N PHE A 141 -10.44 -10.16 5.89
CA PHE A 141 -10.58 -10.45 7.32
C PHE A 141 -12.03 -10.25 7.83
N ALA A 142 -12.98 -9.95 6.96
CA ALA A 142 -14.39 -9.93 7.34
C ALA A 142 -14.90 -11.39 7.42
N HIS A 143 -15.34 -11.79 8.62
CA HIS A 143 -15.90 -13.11 8.91
C HIS A 143 -17.33 -12.97 9.43
#